data_AF-A0A8T3C1X8-F1
#
_entry.id   AF-A0A8T3C1X8-F1
#
_cell.length_a   1.000
_cell.length_b   1.000
_cell.length_c   1.000
_cell.angle_alpha   90.00
_cell.angle_beta   90.00
_cell.angle_gamma   90.00
#
_symmetry.space_group_name_H-M   'P 1'
#
loop_
_entity.id
_entity.type
_entity.pdbx_description
1 polymer ?
#
loop_
_entity_poly.entity_id
_entity_poly.type
_entity_poly.pdbx_seq_one_letter_code
_entity_poly.pdbx_strand_id
1 'polypeptide(L)'
;MAALNDQDLQGTSRPAHYQALYDENNFSSDGLQILTNNLCYTFARCTRSVSVVPPAYYAHLAAFRARCYMEGESESGSTQHRGLTRQRTAAISTLPAIKENVKDVMFYC
;
A
#
# COMPACT_ATOMS: atom_id res chain seq x y z
N MET A 1 6.83 -12.44 -17.49
CA MET A 1 6.02 -11.51 -18.32
C MET A 1 4.95 -10.90 -17.41
N ALA A 2 5.35 -9.99 -16.51
CA ALA A 2 4.44 -9.36 -15.55
C ALA A 2 4.08 -7.96 -16.06
N ALA A 3 2.79 -7.72 -16.20
CA ALA A 3 2.10 -6.53 -16.70
C ALA A 3 2.93 -5.24 -16.84
N LEU A 4 3.32 -4.93 -18.08
CA LEU A 4 3.38 -3.56 -18.58
C LEU A 4 1.94 -3.05 -18.60
N ASN A 5 1.44 -2.34 -17.58
CA ASN A 5 0.12 -1.71 -17.66
C ASN A 5 -0.15 -0.59 -16.64
N ASP A 6 0.89 0.17 -16.29
CA ASP A 6 0.66 1.62 -16.36
C ASP A 6 0.60 1.92 -17.86
N GLN A 7 -0.58 1.97 -18.48
CA GLN A 7 -0.67 2.64 -19.78
C GLN A 7 -0.06 4.01 -19.54
N ASP A 8 1.10 4.26 -20.16
CA ASP A 8 1.95 5.43 -19.96
C ASP A 8 1.13 6.73 -20.10
N LEU A 9 0.44 7.12 -19.04
CA LEU A 9 -0.32 8.36 -18.97
C LEU A 9 0.67 9.53 -18.93
N GLN A 10 1.87 9.27 -18.39
CA GLN A 10 3.08 10.06 -18.58
C GLN A 10 4.32 9.26 -18.14
N GLY A 11 5.34 9.14 -18.99
CA GLY A 11 6.65 8.57 -18.63
C GLY A 11 6.85 7.12 -19.08
N THR A 12 7.85 6.43 -18.51
CA THR A 12 8.13 5.02 -18.75
C THR A 12 7.64 4.16 -17.59
N SER A 13 6.83 3.14 -17.88
CA SER A 13 6.32 2.19 -16.89
C SER A 13 7.45 1.51 -16.10
N ARG A 14 7.29 1.42 -14.76
CA ARG A 14 8.21 0.73 -13.86
C ARG A 14 7.68 -0.68 -13.56
N PRO A 15 8.35 -1.76 -14.00
CA PRO A 15 7.88 -3.12 -13.73
C PRO A 15 8.02 -3.46 -12.25
N ALA A 16 7.00 -4.11 -11.68
CA ALA A 16 7.07 -4.65 -10.32
C ALA A 16 7.93 -5.91 -10.26
N HIS A 17 8.84 -5.97 -9.28
CA HIS A 17 9.71 -7.11 -9.04
C HIS A 17 9.19 -7.92 -7.84
N TYR A 18 8.77 -9.16 -8.10
CA TYR A 18 8.25 -10.09 -7.09
C TYR A 18 9.32 -11.12 -6.71
N GLN A 19 9.57 -11.29 -5.41
CA GLN A 19 10.47 -12.30 -4.88
C GLN A 19 9.73 -13.14 -3.83
N ALA A 20 9.67 -14.45 -4.04
CA ALA A 20 9.15 -15.39 -3.05
C ALA A 20 10.19 -15.56 -1.95
N LEU A 21 9.90 -15.06 -0.75
CA LEU A 21 10.76 -15.22 0.43
C LEU A 21 10.46 -16.52 1.17
N TYR A 22 9.20 -16.96 1.11
CA TYR A 22 8.71 -18.13 1.80
C TYR A 22 7.50 -18.70 1.07
N ASP A 23 7.48 -20.01 0.85
CA ASP A 23 6.40 -20.70 0.15
C ASP A 23 6.24 -22.12 0.68
N GLU A 24 5.11 -22.38 1.35
CA GLU A 24 4.70 -23.73 1.80
C GLU A 24 3.76 -24.43 0.81
N ASN A 25 3.21 -23.70 -0.16
CA ASN A 25 2.23 -24.20 -1.12
C ASN A 25 2.91 -24.82 -2.36
N ASN A 26 4.24 -24.79 -2.43
CA ASN A 26 5.06 -25.33 -3.53
C ASN A 26 4.61 -24.79 -4.91
N PHE A 27 4.47 -23.48 -5.02
CA PHE A 27 4.13 -22.83 -6.28
C PHE A 27 5.24 -22.99 -7.31
N SER A 28 4.84 -23.25 -8.56
CA SER A 28 5.73 -23.07 -9.71
C SER A 28 5.88 -21.58 -10.02
N SER A 29 7.01 -21.19 -10.61
CA SER A 29 7.24 -19.81 -11.07
C SER A 29 6.11 -19.30 -11.98
N ASP A 30 5.60 -20.17 -12.86
CA ASP A 30 4.50 -19.83 -13.76
C ASP A 30 3.18 -19.68 -13.01
N GLY A 31 2.91 -20.55 -12.03
CA GLY A 31 1.74 -20.43 -11.17
C GLY A 31 1.73 -19.11 -10.39
N LEU A 32 2.88 -18.72 -9.84
CA LEU A 32 3.03 -17.46 -9.12
C LEU A 32 2.89 -16.24 -10.03
N GLN A 33 3.45 -16.28 -11.24
CA GLN A 33 3.27 -15.21 -12.23
C GLN A 33 1.81 -15.04 -12.66
N ILE A 34 1.12 -16.14 -12.97
CA ILE A 34 -0.30 -16.11 -13.36
C ILE A 34 -1.16 -15.61 -12.21
N LEU A 35 -0.94 -16.11 -10.98
CA LEU A 35 -1.68 -15.68 -9.80
C LEU A 35 -1.52 -14.18 -9.56
N THR A 36 -0.28 -13.69 -9.55
CA THR A 36 0.05 -12.29 -9.33
C THR A 36 -0.58 -11.41 -10.41
N ASN A 37 -0.49 -11.82 -11.68
CA ASN A 37 -1.10 -11.13 -12.81
C ASN A 37 -2.63 -11.08 -12.68
N ASN A 38 -3.27 -12.19 -12.35
CA ASN A 38 -4.73 -12.25 -12.19
C ASN A 38 -5.21 -11.35 -11.05
N LEU A 39 -4.47 -11.33 -9.94
CA LEU A 39 -4.78 -10.45 -8.81
C LEU A 39 -4.71 -8.97 -9.20
N CYS A 40 -3.80 -8.55 -10.09
CA CYS A 40 -3.71 -7.16 -10.57
C CYS A 40 -4.99 -6.63 -11.24
N TYR A 41 -5.91 -7.49 -11.66
CA TYR A 41 -7.21 -7.09 -12.23
C TYR A 41 -8.34 -6.99 -11.21
N THR A 42 -8.11 -7.36 -9.95
CA THR A 42 -9.15 -7.38 -8.89
C THR A 42 -9.28 -6.04 -8.14
N PHE A 43 -8.64 -4.98 -8.64
CA PHE A 43 -8.65 -3.69 -7.96
C PHE A 43 -10.01 -2.99 -8.08
N ALA A 44 -10.68 -2.75 -6.95
CA ALA A 44 -12.03 -2.21 -6.96
C ALA A 44 -12.14 -0.72 -7.36
N ARG A 45 -11.05 0.06 -7.29
CA ARG A 45 -11.09 1.52 -7.55
C ARG A 45 -10.88 1.88 -9.02
N CYS A 46 -10.35 0.99 -9.85
CA CYS A 46 -10.10 1.23 -11.26
C CYS A 46 -10.43 0.00 -12.10
N THR A 47 -11.04 0.18 -13.27
CA THR A 47 -11.29 -0.89 -14.25
C THR A 47 -10.05 -1.30 -15.04
N ARG A 48 -8.85 -1.00 -14.52
CA ARG A 48 -7.56 -1.19 -15.18
C ARG A 48 -6.66 -2.03 -14.27
N SER A 49 -5.78 -2.81 -14.90
CA SER A 49 -4.73 -3.52 -14.17
C SER A 49 -3.84 -2.52 -13.45
N VAL A 50 -3.53 -2.81 -12.19
CA VAL A 50 -2.56 -2.04 -11.40
C VAL A 50 -1.17 -2.65 -11.51
N SER A 51 -0.13 -1.84 -11.37
CA SER A 51 1.28 -2.28 -11.44
C SER A 51 1.72 -3.14 -10.26
N VAL A 52 1.03 -3.00 -9.11
CA VAL A 52 1.26 -3.79 -7.89
C VAL A 52 -0.03 -4.48 -7.47
N VAL A 53 0.06 -5.72 -6.99
CA VAL A 53 -1.09 -6.53 -6.51
C VAL A 53 -1.97 -5.72 -5.54
N PRO A 54 -3.31 -5.71 -5.71
CA PRO A 54 -4.23 -4.92 -4.91
C PRO A 54 -4.07 -5.00 -3.39
N PRO A 55 -3.78 -6.15 -2.76
CA PRO A 55 -3.58 -6.23 -1.31
C PRO A 55 -2.43 -5.35 -0.81
N ALA A 56 -1.30 -5.32 -1.53
CA ALA A 56 -0.18 -4.46 -1.18
C ALA A 56 -0.52 -2.97 -1.39
N TYR A 57 -1.27 -2.67 -2.44
CA TYR A 57 -1.76 -1.31 -2.69
C TYR A 57 -2.73 -0.85 -1.59
N TYR A 58 -3.66 -1.71 -1.17
CA TYR A 58 -4.60 -1.42 -0.08
C TYR A 58 -3.89 -1.21 1.27
N ALA A 59 -2.86 -2.00 1.57
CA ALA A 59 -2.03 -1.79 2.74
C ALA A 59 -1.36 -0.40 2.72
N HIS A 60 -0.91 0.06 1.55
CA HIS A 60 -0.34 1.40 1.40
C HIS A 60 -1.38 2.50 1.65
N LEU A 61 -2.59 2.36 1.13
CA LEU A 61 -3.70 3.29 1.40
C LEU A 61 -4.08 3.32 2.89
N ALA A 62 -4.17 2.15 3.53
CA ALA A 62 -4.44 2.03 4.95
C ALA A 62 -3.34 2.70 5.79
N ALA A 63 -2.06 2.48 5.46
CA ALA A 63 -0.94 3.12 6.14
C ALA A 63 -0.92 4.64 5.93
N PHE A 64 -1.22 5.11 4.73
CA PHE A 64 -1.35 6.55 4.45
C PHE A 64 -2.47 7.18 5.29
N ARG A 65 -3.62 6.53 5.35
CA ARG A 65 -4.75 7.00 6.17
C ARG A 65 -4.45 6.96 7.66
N ALA A 66 -3.75 5.93 8.13
CA ALA A 66 -3.28 5.83 9.51
C ALA A 66 -2.36 7.00 9.89
N ARG A 67 -1.47 7.43 8.99
CA ARG A 67 -0.65 8.63 9.19
C ARG A 67 -1.49 9.90 9.35
N CYS A 68 -2.54 10.07 8.55
CA CYS A 68 -3.43 11.23 8.68
C CYS A 68 -4.10 11.28 10.07
N TYR A 69 -4.41 10.14 10.68
CA TYR A 69 -4.97 10.11 12.03
C TYR A 69 -3.95 10.52 13.10
N MET A 70 -2.68 10.17 12.92
CA MET A 70 -1.60 10.59 13.82
C MET A 70 -1.25 12.08 13.68
N GLU A 71 -1.33 12.60 12.44
CA GLU A 71 -1.08 14.02 12.15
C GLU A 71 -2.25 14.90 12.59
N GLY A 72 -3.50 14.41 12.53
CA GLY A 72 -4.71 15.12 12.98
C GLY A 72 -4.81 15.33 14.49
N GLU A 73 -4.20 14.46 15.31
CA GLU A 73 -4.04 14.70 16.76
C GLU A 73 -2.97 15.75 17.08
N SER A 74 -2.14 16.12 16.10
CA SER A 74 -1.07 17.13 16.26
C SER A 74 -1.53 18.57 15.95
N GLU A 75 -2.80 18.79 15.56
CA GLU A 75 -3.42 20.13 15.44
C GLU A 75 -3.84 20.72 16.80
N SER A 76 -2.98 20.55 17.79
CA SER A 76 -2.90 21.39 18.98
C SER A 76 -1.43 21.67 19.28
N GLY A 77 -0.73 22.30 18.32
CA GLY A 77 0.55 22.94 18.59
C GLY A 77 1.62 22.77 17.53
N SER A 78 1.80 23.85 16.75
CA SER A 78 3.02 24.27 16.05
C SER A 78 3.34 23.63 14.69
N THR A 79 3.24 24.49 13.66
CA THR A 79 3.95 24.40 12.39
C THR A 79 5.45 24.22 12.63
N GLN A 80 5.97 23.00 12.49
CA GLN A 80 7.42 22.77 12.47
C GLN A 80 7.87 22.37 11.07
N HIS A 81 8.60 23.30 10.45
CA HIS A 81 9.35 23.14 9.22
C HIS A 81 10.21 21.88 9.31
N ARG A 82 9.96 20.87 8.46
CA ARG A 82 10.73 19.62 8.44
C ARG A 82 12.13 19.85 7.86
N GLY A 83 13.04 20.31 8.71
CA GLY A 83 14.48 20.26 8.46
C GLY A 83 15.01 18.84 8.61
N LEU A 84 15.79 18.42 7.62
CA LEU A 84 16.58 17.19 7.62
C LEU A 84 17.57 17.21 8.79
N THR A 85 17.50 16.25 9.71
CA THR A 85 18.63 15.51 10.35
C THR A 85 18.19 14.81 11.65
N ARG A 86 18.21 13.47 11.61
CA ARG A 86 18.70 12.49 12.60
C ARG A 86 18.18 12.48 14.05
N GLN A 87 17.83 11.26 14.46
CA GLN A 87 17.77 10.69 15.82
C GLN A 87 16.47 10.92 16.61
N ARG A 88 15.52 10.01 16.42
CA ARG A 88 14.46 9.74 17.39
C ARG A 88 14.39 8.23 17.59
N THR A 89 14.69 7.77 18.80
CA THR A 89 14.01 6.60 19.38
C THR A 89 12.52 6.92 19.24
N ALA A 90 11.88 6.36 18.22
CA ALA A 90 10.50 6.67 17.92
C ALA A 90 9.67 6.17 19.11
N ALA A 91 9.17 7.09 19.94
CA ALA A 91 8.04 6.79 20.78
C ALA A 91 6.95 6.27 19.83
N ILE A 92 6.59 4.99 19.98
CA ILE A 92 5.53 4.38 19.18
C ILE A 92 4.24 5.07 19.61
N SER A 93 3.84 6.12 18.90
CA SER A 93 2.51 6.70 19.06
C SER A 93 1.51 5.64 18.62
N THR A 94 0.68 5.18 19.55
CA THR A 94 -0.36 4.20 19.28
C THR A 94 -1.34 4.77 18.26
N LEU A 95 -1.64 3.99 17.21
CA LEU A 95 -2.68 4.36 16.26
C LEU A 95 -4.03 4.48 17.00
N PRO A 96 -4.80 5.56 16.77
CA PRO A 96 -6.11 5.69 17.38
C PRO A 96 -7.03 4.55 16.96
N ALA A 97 -7.85 4.08 17.89
CA ALA A 97 -8.75 2.96 17.65
C ALA A 97 -9.76 3.33 16.55
N ILE A 98 -9.86 2.46 15.53
CA ILE A 98 -10.87 2.58 14.48
C ILE A 98 -12.24 2.28 15.09
N LYS A 99 -13.23 3.13 14.80
CA LYS A 99 -14.60 2.95 15.29
C LYS A 99 -15.19 1.62 14.79
N GLU A 100 -15.93 0.92 15.65
CA GLU A 100 -16.52 -0.41 15.37
C GLU A 100 -17.32 -0.45 14.05
N ASN A 101 -18.04 0.63 13.74
CA ASN A 101 -18.91 0.72 12.56
C ASN A 101 -18.16 0.71 11.23
N VAL A 102 -16.83 0.83 11.23
CA VAL A 102 -16.01 0.84 10.01
C VAL A 102 -14.87 -0.18 10.05
N LYS A 103 -14.87 -1.12 11.00
CA LYS A 103 -13.82 -2.15 11.10
C LYS A 103 -13.86 -3.16 9.95
N ASP A 104 -15.05 -3.57 9.54
CA ASP A 104 -15.26 -4.60 8.50
C ASP A 104 -15.45 -4.02 7.10
N VAL A 105 -15.18 -2.72 6.91
CA VAL A 105 -15.28 -2.06 5.61
C VAL A 105 -13.92 -1.54 5.16
N MET A 106 -13.71 -1.46 3.85
CA MET A 106 -12.50 -0.88 3.27
C MET A 106 -12.56 0.66 3.34
N PHE A 107 -12.61 1.22 4.56
CA PHE A 107 -12.76 2.66 4.75
C PHE A 107 -11.61 3.48 4.15
N TYR A 108 -10.46 2.87 3.89
CA TYR A 108 -9.25 3.45 3.29
C TYR A 108 -9.24 3.46 1.75
N CYS A 109 -10.24 2.83 1.11
CA CYS A 109 -10.44 2.93 -0.34
C CYS A 109 -11.01 4.27 -0.77
#